data_AF-A0A3C1VNH6-F1
#
_entry.id   AF-A0A3C1VNH6-F1
#
_cell.length_a   1.000
_cell.length_b   1.000
_cell.length_c   1.000
_cell.angle_alpha   90.00
_cell.angle_beta   90.00
_cell.angle_gamma   90.00
#
_symmetry.space_group_name_H-M   'P 1'
#
loop_
_entity.id
_entity.type
_entity.pdbx_description
1 polymer ?
#
loop_
_entity_poly.entity_id
_entity_poly.type
_entity_poly.pdbx_seq_one_letter_code
_entity_poly.pdbx_strand_id
1 'polypeptide(L)' 'MPVLFYGAGILYIAMEMTDPAPVILAWGFVAARVIHTCIHLGYNNVMHRLVMFGIGNVSVLGVWILIVSSAT' A
#
# COMPACT_ATOMS: atom_id res chain seq x y z
N MET A 1 -3.57 -1.67 9.37
CA MET A 1 -2.80 -1.51 8.11
C MET A 1 -2.39 -0.07 7.73
N PRO A 2 -2.65 1.00 8.51
CA PRO A 2 -1.92 2.27 8.30
C PRO A 2 -0.50 2.22 8.86
N VAL A 3 -0.31 1.54 10.00
CA VAL A 3 0.96 1.52 10.74
C VAL A 3 2.12 0.96 9.90
N LEU A 4 1.92 -0.17 9.21
CA LEU A 4 2.95 -0.75 8.33
C LEU A 4 3.28 0.12 7.12
N PHE A 5 2.31 0.87 6.61
CA PHE A 5 2.53 1.81 5.51
C PHE A 5 3.36 3.02 5.97
N TYR A 6 3.01 3.61 7.11
CA TYR A 6 3.78 4.71 7.69
C TYR A 6 5.18 4.27 8.13
N GLY A 7 5.31 3.08 8.71
CA GLY A 7 6.60 2.50 9.09
C GLY A 7 7.51 2.30 7.87
N ALA A 8 6.97 1.75 6.77
CA ALA A 8 7.71 1.62 5.52
C ALA A 8 8.14 2.97 4.95
N GLY A 9 7.27 3.98 4.98
CA GLY A 9 7.60 5.33 4.51
C GLY A 9 8.70 6.00 5.33
N ILE A 10 8.64 5.89 6.65
CA ILE A 10 9.69 6.41 7.55
C ILE A 10 11.02 5.70 7.27
N LEU A 11 11.00 4.37 7.13
CA LEU A 11 12.20 3.59 6.85
C LEU A 11 12.80 3.93 5.49
N TYR A 12 11.97 4.05 4.46
CA TYR A 12 12.39 4.45 3.10
C TYR A 12 13.11 5.81 3.11
N ILE A 13 12.58 6.79 3.86
CA ILE A 13 13.23 8.10 4.02
C ILE A 13 14.53 7.98 4.83
N ALA A 14 14.51 7.22 5.93
CA ALA A 14 15.66 7.06 6.81
C ALA A 14 16.84 6.34 6.15
N MET A 15 16.57 5.46 5.17
CA MET A 15 17.58 4.75 4.38
C MET A 15 18.00 5.52 3.12
N GLU A 16 17.53 6.77 2.94
CA GLU A 16 17.82 7.63 1.78
C GLU A 16 17.62 6.93 0.42
N MET A 17 16.60 6.07 0.35
CA MET A 17 16.31 5.29 -0.85
C MET A 17 15.82 6.18 -2.00
N THR A 18 16.34 5.94 -3.20
CA THR A 18 15.96 6.67 -4.42
C THR A 18 15.14 5.84 -5.41
N ASP A 19 14.86 4.58 -5.09
CA ASP A 19 14.13 3.67 -5.98
C ASP A 19 12.65 4.12 -6.11
N PRO A 20 12.14 4.41 -7.33
CA PRO A 20 10.75 4.79 -7.51
C PRO A 20 9.76 3.63 -7.29
N ALA A 21 10.17 2.36 -7.33
CA ALA A 21 9.27 1.22 -7.29
C ALA A 21 8.45 1.10 -5.98
N PRO A 22 9.05 1.24 -4.77
CA PRO A 22 8.29 1.31 -3.51
C PRO A 22 7.27 2.45 -3.48
N VAL A 23 7.60 3.60 -4.07
CA VAL A 23 6.71 4.78 -4.11
C VAL A 23 5.49 4.54 -5.00
N ILE A 24 5.67 3.89 -6.16
CA ILE A 24 4.55 3.52 -7.05
C ILE A 24 3.58 2.57 -6.34
N LEU A 25 4.10 1.56 -5.64
CA LEU A 25 3.28 0.63 -4.83
C LEU A 25 2.59 1.33 -3.66
N ALA A 26 3.26 2.30 -3.03
CA ALA A 26 2.68 3.12 -1.97
C ALA A 26 1.47 3.92 -2.48
N TRP A 27 1.55 4.50 -3.67
CA TRP A 27 0.39 5.14 -4.32
C TRP A 27 -0.71 4.15 -4.69
N GLY A 28 -0.34 2.92 -5.10
CA GLY A 28 -1.29 1.82 -5.31
C GLY A 28 -2.11 1.50 -4.05
N PHE A 29 -1.47 1.49 -2.88
CA PHE A 29 -2.17 1.33 -1.59
C PHE A 29 -3.17 2.46 -1.33
N VAL A 30 -2.78 3.72 -1.57
CA VAL A 30 -3.66 4.88 -1.39
C VAL A 30 -4.88 4.78 -2.32
N ALA A 31 -4.66 4.48 -3.60
CA ALA A 31 -5.73 4.29 -4.58
C ALA A 31 -6.71 3.18 -4.16
N ALA A 32 -6.19 2.02 -3.71
CA ALA A 32 -7.02 0.93 -3.22
C ALA A 32 -7.91 1.35 -2.03
N ARG A 33 -7.41 2.23 -1.14
CA ARG A 33 -8.19 2.77 0.00
C ARG A 33 -9.28 3.75 -0.44
N VAL A 34 -8.99 4.58 -1.44
CA VAL A 34 -10.00 5.48 -2.02
C VAL A 34 -11.11 4.64 -2.68
N ILE A 35 -10.75 3.68 -3.52
CA ILE A 35 -11.73 2.80 -4.20
C ILE A 35 -12.55 2.01 -3.17
N HIS A 36 -11.91 1.45 -2.15
CA HIS A 36 -12.60 0.76 -1.07
C HIS A 36 -13.65 1.66 -0.38
N THR A 37 -13.32 2.93 -0.14
CA THR A 37 -14.25 3.92 0.43
C THR A 37 -15.40 4.23 -0.53
N CYS A 38 -15.11 4.40 -1.82
CA CYS A 38 -16.15 4.61 -2.84
C CYS A 38 -17.13 3.43 -2.95
N ILE A 39 -16.63 2.18 -2.89
CA ILE A 39 -17.46 0.97 -2.90
C ILE A 39 -18.35 0.92 -1.66
N HIS A 40 -17.80 1.28 -0.50
CA HIS A 40 -18.52 1.24 0.77
C HIS A 40 -19.63 2.30 0.84
N LEU A 41 -19.38 3.51 0.33
CA LEU A 41 -20.35 4.61 0.30
C LEU A 41 -21.36 4.50 -0.85
N GLY A 42 -21.02 3.80 -1.94
CA GLY A 42 -21.88 3.66 -3.12
C GLY A 42 -22.90 2.53 -3.00
N TYR A 43 -22.49 1.32 -3.35
CA TYR A 43 -23.39 0.16 -3.50
C TYR A 43 -23.14 -0.94 -2.46
N ASN A 44 -22.10 -0.81 -1.62
CA ASN A 44 -21.80 -1.66 -0.47
C ASN A 44 -21.80 -3.17 -0.76
N ASN A 45 -21.19 -3.59 -1.87
CA ASN A 45 -20.97 -5.03 -2.11
C ASN A 45 -19.77 -5.53 -1.30
N VAL A 46 -20.02 -6.51 -0.42
CA VAL A 46 -19.01 -7.07 0.50
C VAL A 46 -17.85 -7.74 -0.24
N MET A 47 -18.10 -8.40 -1.38
CA MET A 47 -17.04 -9.08 -2.14
C MET A 47 -16.06 -8.10 -2.77
N HIS A 48 -16.54 -7.02 -3.38
CA HIS A 48 -15.67 -5.96 -3.93
C HIS A 48 -14.88 -5.26 -2.83
N ARG A 49 -15.50 -5.05 -1.67
CA ARG A 49 -14.83 -4.46 -0.50
C ARG A 49 -13.67 -5.36 -0.03
N LEU A 50 -13.88 -6.68 0.01
CA LEU A 50 -12.83 -7.64 0.38
C LEU A 50 -11.67 -7.65 -0.61
N VAL A 51 -11.96 -7.62 -1.92
CA VAL A 51 -10.94 -7.59 -2.97
C VAL A 51 -10.06 -6.35 -2.84
N MET A 52 -10.65 -5.16 -2.66
CA MET A 52 -9.85 -3.93 -2.49
C MET A 52 -9.06 -3.88 -1.19
N PHE A 53 -9.59 -4.47 -0.13
CA PHE A 53 -8.81 -4.68 1.09
C PHE A 53 -7.61 -5.59 0.83
N GLY A 54 -7.79 -6.70 0.10
CA GLY A 54 -6.71 -7.61 -0.29
C GLY A 54 -5.63 -6.93 -1.12
N ILE A 55 -6.02 -6.20 -2.17
CA ILE A 55 -5.10 -5.43 -3.03
C ILE A 55 -4.26 -4.47 -2.19
N GLY A 56 -4.88 -3.72 -1.27
CA GLY A 56 -4.14 -2.82 -0.38
C GLY A 56 -3.12 -3.55 0.51
N ASN A 57 -3.42 -4.74 1.01
CA ASN A 57 -2.45 -5.51 1.80
C ASN A 57 -1.29 -6.02 0.93
N VAL A 58 -1.57 -6.49 -0.29
CA VAL A 58 -0.54 -6.92 -1.24
C VAL A 58 0.37 -5.76 -1.63
N SER A 59 -0.17 -4.55 -1.85
CA SER A 59 0.65 -3.37 -2.12
C SER A 59 1.61 -3.05 -0.99
N VAL A 60 1.15 -3.08 0.27
CA VAL A 60 2.02 -2.85 1.45
C VAL A 60 3.08 -3.94 1.58
N LEU A 61 2.72 -5.21 1.35
CA LEU A 61 3.69 -6.31 1.31
C LEU A 61 4.75 -6.08 0.23
N GLY A 62 4.36 -5.64 -0.97
CA GLY A 62 5.28 -5.29 -2.05
C GLY A 62 6.24 -4.17 -1.68
N VAL A 63 5.76 -3.11 -1.03
CA VAL A 63 6.62 -2.02 -0.52
C VAL A 63 7.69 -2.58 0.42
N TRP A 64 7.31 -3.42 1.40
CA TRP A 64 8.26 -4.00 2.35
C TRP A 64 9.28 -4.93 1.68
N ILE A 65 8.84 -5.78 0.74
CA ILE A 65 9.75 -6.66 -0.01
C ILE A 65 10.78 -5.84 -0.78
N LEU A 66 10.34 -4.78 -1.47
CA LEU A 66 11.24 -3.93 -2.25
C LEU A 66 12.22 -3.15 -1.38
N ILE A 67 11.77 -2.62 -0.24
CA ILE A 67 12.66 -1.96 0.72
C ILE A 67 13.71 -2.96 1.22
N VAL A 68 13.32 -4.19 1.58
CA VAL A 68 14.29 -5.19 2.03
C VAL A 68 15.27 -5.58 0.92
N SER A 69 14.81 -5.76 -0.32
CA SER A 69 15.69 -6.13 -1.44
C SER A 69 16.62 -5.02 -1.91
N SER A 70 16.25 -3.75 -1.69
CA SER A 70 17.10 -2.59 -2.03
C SER A 70 18.03 -2.21 -0.88
N ALA A 71 17.79 -2.72 0.33
CA ALA A 71 18.66 -2.53 1.49
C ALA A 71 19.85 -3.51 1.55
N THR A 72 19.78 -4.63 0.82
CA THR A 72 20.87 -5.61 0.67
C THR A 72 21.81 -5.26 -0.46
#